data_AF-A0AAI8FDU7-F1
#
_entry.id   AF-A0AAI8FDU7-F1
#
_cell.length_a   1.000
_cell.length_b   1.000
_cell.length_c   1.000
_cell.angle_alpha   90.00
_cell.angle_beta   90.00
_cell.angle_gamma   90.00
#
_symmetry.space_group_name_H-M   'P 1'
#
loop_
_entity.id
_entity.type
_entity.pdbx_description
1 polymer ?
#
loop_
_entity_poly.entity_id
_entity_poly.type
_entity_poly.pdbx_seq_one_letter_code
_entity_poly.pdbx_strand_id
1 'polypeptide(L)'
;MDYDDVQKAIELGFDYIGTTLRGYTKQTQNQSSTEKNYEFLKWAAPLWRANNIKLIAEGGFDTPIRARNGLYLGNADAVVVGSAITRVQYITKQFYDKIKI
;
A
#
# COMPACT_ATOMS: atom_id res chain seq x y z
N MET A 1 -7.72 -0.94 -5.96
CA MET A 1 -6.80 -0.30 -6.90
C MET A 1 -6.07 -1.36 -7.67
N ASP A 2 -6.49 -1.58 -8.91
CA ASP A 2 -5.78 -2.35 -9.91
C ASP A 2 -4.91 -1.44 -10.81
N TYR A 3 -4.42 -1.98 -11.91
CA TYR A 3 -3.53 -1.28 -12.85
C TYR A 3 -4.28 -0.23 -13.69
N ASP A 4 -5.56 -0.47 -13.99
CA ASP A 4 -6.37 0.44 -14.79
C ASP A 4 -6.76 1.69 -13.97
N ASP A 5 -7.08 1.49 -12.69
CA ASP A 5 -7.29 2.57 -11.72
C ASP A 5 -6.10 3.55 -11.69
N VAL A 6 -4.87 3.02 -11.82
CA VAL A 6 -3.64 3.83 -11.84
C VAL A 6 -3.54 4.68 -13.09
N GLN A 7 -3.78 4.10 -14.27
CA GLN A 7 -3.75 4.84 -15.54
C GLN A 7 -4.82 5.93 -15.55
N LYS A 8 -6.04 5.59 -15.12
CA LYS A 8 -7.15 6.54 -15.08
C LYS A 8 -6.89 7.70 -14.13
N ALA A 9 -6.27 7.45 -12.97
CA ALA A 9 -5.92 8.52 -12.05
C ALA A 9 -4.83 9.46 -12.61
N ILE A 10 -3.92 8.94 -13.43
CA ILE A 10 -2.96 9.77 -14.18
C ILE A 10 -3.69 10.63 -15.21
N GLU A 11 -4.56 10.05 -16.02
CA GLU A 11 -5.35 10.76 -17.04
C GLU A 11 -6.22 11.88 -16.46
N LEU A 12 -6.76 11.64 -15.25
CA LEU A 12 -7.58 12.62 -14.53
C LEU A 12 -6.75 13.73 -13.84
N GLY A 13 -5.42 13.61 -13.80
CA GLY A 13 -4.54 14.66 -13.28
C GLY A 13 -4.53 14.81 -11.75
N PHE A 14 -4.62 13.70 -11.01
CA PHE A 14 -4.51 13.74 -9.55
C PHE A 14 -3.10 14.11 -9.07
N ASP A 15 -3.00 14.91 -8.00
CA ASP A 15 -1.70 15.24 -7.37
C ASP A 15 -1.10 14.05 -6.58
N TYR A 16 -1.97 13.21 -6.02
CA TYR A 16 -1.60 12.05 -5.20
C TYR A 16 -2.40 10.83 -5.62
N ILE A 17 -1.73 9.69 -5.69
CA ILE A 17 -2.39 8.40 -5.89
C ILE A 17 -2.03 7.48 -4.73
N GLY A 18 -3.07 6.96 -4.08
CA GLY A 18 -2.97 6.08 -2.93
C GLY A 18 -3.34 4.64 -3.26
N THR A 19 -2.63 3.66 -2.71
CA THR A 19 -2.96 2.24 -2.94
C THR A 19 -4.03 1.68 -1.99
N THR A 20 -4.76 2.55 -1.29
CA THR A 20 -5.67 2.23 -0.18
C THR A 20 -6.67 1.12 -0.49
N LEU A 21 -7.21 1.07 -1.71
CA LEU A 21 -8.23 0.10 -2.12
C LEU A 21 -7.66 -1.18 -2.74
N ARG A 22 -6.34 -1.35 -2.82
CA ARG A 22 -5.74 -2.61 -3.28
C ARG A 22 -5.98 -3.70 -2.23
N GLY A 23 -6.61 -4.81 -2.62
CA GLY A 23 -7.07 -5.84 -1.68
C GLY A 23 -8.55 -5.72 -1.29
N TYR A 24 -9.17 -4.56 -1.53
CA TYR A 24 -10.52 -4.23 -1.10
C TYR A 24 -11.54 -4.14 -2.26
N THR A 25 -11.14 -4.51 -3.48
CA THR A 25 -12.03 -4.63 -4.64
C THR A 25 -12.12 -6.09 -5.08
N LYS A 26 -13.14 -6.43 -5.87
CA LYS A 26 -13.30 -7.80 -6.43
C LYS A 26 -12.10 -8.21 -7.28
N GLN A 27 -11.58 -7.28 -8.10
CA GLN A 27 -10.47 -7.49 -9.03
C GLN A 27 -9.12 -7.68 -8.32
N THR A 28 -8.97 -7.05 -7.16
CA THR A 28 -7.72 -7.08 -6.38
C THR A 28 -7.86 -7.86 -5.09
N GLN A 29 -8.88 -8.71 -4.99
CA GLN A 29 -9.11 -9.51 -3.79
C GLN A 29 -7.87 -10.36 -3.49
N ASN A 30 -7.49 -10.42 -2.22
CA ASN A 30 -6.28 -11.09 -1.71
C ASN A 30 -4.95 -10.50 -2.20
N GLN A 31 -4.97 -9.31 -2.82
CA GLN A 31 -3.75 -8.60 -3.19
C GLN A 31 -3.37 -7.56 -2.12
N SER A 32 -2.08 -7.27 -2.00
CA SER A 32 -1.55 -6.24 -1.08
C SER A 32 -0.43 -5.43 -1.74
N SER A 33 -0.27 -4.17 -1.35
CA SER A 33 0.88 -3.35 -1.75
C SER A 33 2.22 -3.85 -1.22
N THR A 34 2.20 -4.76 -0.23
CA THR A 34 3.40 -5.37 0.36
C THR A 34 3.73 -6.75 -0.19
N GLU A 35 2.91 -7.30 -1.09
CA GLU A 35 3.12 -8.64 -1.67
C GLU A 35 4.26 -8.65 -2.70
N LYS A 36 4.77 -9.83 -3.03
CA LYS A 36 5.75 -10.06 -4.12
C LYS A 36 6.89 -9.03 -4.13
N ASN A 37 7.42 -8.72 -2.95
CA ASN A 37 8.47 -7.70 -2.78
C ASN A 37 8.10 -6.34 -3.38
N TYR A 38 6.89 -5.84 -3.09
CA TYR A 38 6.37 -4.53 -3.48
C TYR A 38 6.25 -4.33 -5.00
N GLU A 39 6.00 -5.40 -5.75
CA GLU A 39 5.93 -5.40 -7.22
C GLU A 39 4.98 -4.31 -7.77
N PHE A 40 3.78 -4.21 -7.20
CA PHE A 40 2.79 -3.23 -7.63
C PHE A 40 3.28 -1.78 -7.45
N LEU A 41 3.90 -1.48 -6.29
CA LEU A 41 4.45 -0.15 -6.03
C LEU A 41 5.61 0.16 -6.97
N LYS A 42 6.50 -0.82 -7.21
CA LYS A 42 7.63 -0.69 -8.14
C LYS A 42 7.19 -0.42 -9.56
N TRP A 43 6.09 -1.05 -10.00
CA TRP A 43 5.51 -0.81 -11.32
C TRP A 43 4.90 0.59 -11.42
N ALA A 44 4.15 1.03 -10.39
CA ALA A 44 3.41 2.28 -10.46
C ALA A 44 4.26 3.54 -10.17
N ALA A 45 5.27 3.44 -9.30
CA ALA A 45 6.20 4.53 -8.95
C ALA A 45 6.78 5.30 -10.15
N PRO A 46 7.36 4.67 -11.19
CA PRO A 46 7.90 5.39 -12.34
C PRO A 46 6.81 6.12 -13.15
N LEU A 47 5.61 5.54 -13.28
CA LEU A 47 4.50 6.15 -14.00
C LEU A 47 4.03 7.43 -13.32
N TRP A 48 3.91 7.41 -12.00
CA TRP A 48 3.49 8.57 -11.22
C TRP A 48 4.50 9.69 -11.27
N ARG A 49 5.80 9.39 -11.12
CA ARG A 49 6.86 10.40 -11.22
C ARG A 49 6.92 11.05 -12.60
N ALA A 50 6.73 10.27 -13.67
CA ALA A 50 6.71 10.80 -15.03
C ALA A 50 5.56 11.80 -15.27
N ASN A 51 4.50 11.71 -14.48
CA ASN A 51 3.33 12.59 -14.56
C ASN A 51 3.27 13.61 -13.42
N ASN A 52 4.36 13.80 -12.68
CA ASN A 52 4.46 14.73 -11.55
C ASN A 52 3.50 14.43 -10.38
N ILE A 53 3.07 13.17 -10.26
CA ILE A 53 2.14 12.67 -9.23
C ILE A 53 2.94 12.02 -8.10
N LYS A 54 2.45 12.15 -6.86
CA LYS A 54 3.03 11.52 -5.68
C LYS A 54 2.39 10.18 -5.33
N LEU A 55 3.23 9.18 -5.06
CA LEU A 55 2.81 7.86 -4.62
C LEU A 55 2.67 7.82 -3.09
N ILE A 56 1.45 7.57 -2.62
CA ILE A 56 1.15 7.30 -1.22
C ILE A 56 0.87 5.80 -1.04
N ALA A 57 1.84 5.07 -0.50
CA ALA A 57 1.67 3.64 -0.27
C ALA A 57 0.82 3.40 0.98
N GLU A 58 -0.36 2.82 0.81
CA GLU A 58 -1.32 2.57 1.88
C GLU A 58 -1.86 1.13 1.79
N GLY A 59 -2.07 0.51 2.95
CA GLY A 59 -2.60 -0.85 3.10
C GLY A 59 -1.51 -1.92 3.21
N GLY A 60 -1.60 -2.76 4.26
CA GLY A 60 -0.71 -3.92 4.47
C GLY A 60 0.63 -3.63 5.19
N PHE A 61 0.96 -2.37 5.46
CA PHE A 61 2.17 -1.95 6.18
C PHE A 61 2.05 -2.18 7.70
N ASP A 62 2.05 -3.44 8.13
CA ASP A 62 1.81 -3.86 9.52
C ASP A 62 3.07 -3.91 10.42
N THR A 63 4.24 -3.59 9.88
CA THR A 63 5.51 -3.55 10.62
C THR A 63 6.37 -2.37 10.16
N PRO A 64 7.25 -1.84 11.04
CA PRO A 64 8.19 -0.77 10.65
C PRO A 64 9.07 -1.15 9.45
N ILE A 65 9.50 -2.42 9.37
CA ILE A 65 10.32 -2.90 8.24
C ILE A 65 9.54 -2.90 6.92
N ARG A 66 8.25 -3.26 6.94
CA ARG A 66 7.41 -3.17 5.74
C ARG A 66 7.18 -1.72 5.32
N ALA A 67 6.94 -0.82 6.28
CA ALA A 67 6.82 0.61 5.98
C ALA A 67 8.11 1.19 5.37
N ARG A 68 9.27 0.88 5.96
CA ARG A 68 10.58 1.22 5.40
C ARG A 68 10.72 0.70 3.97
N ASN A 69 10.40 -0.57 3.74
CA ASN A 69 10.51 -1.17 2.42
C ASN A 69 9.50 -0.60 1.41
N GLY A 70 8.31 -0.15 1.84
CA GLY A 70 7.39 0.60 0.98
C GLY A 70 8.02 1.88 0.42
N LEU A 71 8.75 2.61 1.26
CA LEU A 71 9.49 3.82 0.85
C LEU A 71 10.67 3.46 -0.08
N TYR A 72 11.55 2.56 0.35
CA TYR A 72 12.83 2.33 -0.35
C TYR A 72 12.78 1.30 -1.47
N LEU A 73 12.04 0.20 -1.29
CA LEU A 73 11.91 -0.84 -2.32
C LEU A 73 10.71 -0.57 -3.23
N GLY A 74 9.59 -0.11 -2.66
CA GLY A 74 8.39 0.27 -3.38
C GLY A 74 8.48 1.64 -4.06
N ASN A 75 9.50 2.44 -3.75
CA ASN A 75 9.70 3.77 -4.30
C ASN A 75 8.54 4.76 -4.03
N ALA A 76 7.82 4.59 -2.91
CA ALA A 76 6.76 5.50 -2.51
C ALA A 76 7.30 6.81 -1.93
N ASP A 77 6.59 7.91 -2.18
CA ASP A 77 6.89 9.22 -1.60
C ASP A 77 6.52 9.27 -0.11
N ALA A 78 5.46 8.55 0.28
CA ALA A 78 5.08 8.37 1.67
C ALA A 78 4.39 7.01 1.90
N VAL A 79 4.30 6.60 3.18
CA VAL A 79 3.55 5.41 3.61
C VAL A 79 2.51 5.81 4.65
N VAL A 80 1.28 5.36 4.47
CA VAL A 80 0.19 5.51 5.45
C VAL A 80 0.02 4.20 6.23
N VAL A 81 0.09 4.30 7.56
CA VAL A 81 -0.07 3.17 8.48
C VAL A 81 -1.24 3.42 9.42
N GLY A 82 -2.29 2.62 9.27
CA GLY A 82 -3.48 2.66 10.14
C GLY A 82 -3.44 1.56 11.20
N SER A 83 -3.97 0.38 10.87
CA SER A 83 -4.28 -0.68 11.85
C SER A 83 -3.14 -1.06 12.79
N ALA A 84 -1.90 -1.05 12.33
CA ALA A 84 -0.74 -1.40 13.15
C ALA A 84 -0.32 -0.35 14.19
N ILE A 85 -0.91 0.86 14.14
CA ILE A 85 -0.65 1.95 15.10
C ILE A 85 -1.91 2.29 15.88
N THR A 86 -3.04 2.51 15.20
CA THR A 86 -4.23 3.14 15.81
C THR A 86 -5.39 2.18 16.07
N ARG A 87 -5.29 0.91 15.69
CA ARG A 87 -6.36 -0.09 15.88
C ARG A 87 -5.99 -1.11 16.94
N VAL A 88 -6.17 -0.75 18.21
CA VAL A 88 -5.76 -1.58 19.36
C VAL A 88 -6.33 -3.00 19.30
N GLN A 89 -7.57 -3.18 18.81
CA GLN A 89 -8.18 -4.51 18.67
C GLN A 89 -7.42 -5.40 17.67
N TYR A 90 -6.93 -4.82 16.57
CA TYR A 90 -6.11 -5.54 15.60
C TYR A 90 -4.77 -5.92 16.21
N ILE A 91 -4.09 -4.96 16.85
CA ILE A 91 -2.80 -5.17 17.50
C ILE A 91 -2.91 -6.29 18.55
N THR A 92 -3.87 -6.22 19.47
CA THR A 92 -4.10 -7.24 20.49
C THR A 92 -4.38 -8.62 19.88
N LYS A 93 -5.20 -8.69 18.83
CA LYS A 93 -5.49 -9.96 18.14
C LYS A 93 -4.21 -10.60 17.57
N GLN A 94 -3.32 -9.82 16.97
CA GLN A 94 -2.06 -10.34 16.45
C GLN A 94 -1.16 -10.94 17.54
N PHE A 95 -1.16 -10.38 18.74
CA PHE A 95 -0.46 -10.96 19.89
C PHE A 95 -1.13 -12.25 20.35
N TYR A 96 -2.46 -12.20 20.59
CA TYR A 96 -3.23 -13.36 21.06
C TYR A 96 -3.10 -14.56 20.12
N ASP A 97 -3.30 -14.35 18.81
CA ASP A 97 -3.26 -15.43 17.81
C ASP A 97 -1.87 -16.12 17.75
N LYS A 98 -0.79 -15.44 18.14
CA LYS A 98 0.58 -15.98 18.15
C LYS A 98 0.99 -16.70 19.42
N ILE A 99 0.28 -16.48 20.53
CA ILE A 99 0.59 -17.09 21.84
C ILE A 99 -0.46 -18.09 22.30
N LYS A 100 -1.59 -18.17 21.59
CA LYS A 100 -2.65 -19.14 21.90
C LYS A 100 -2.13 -20.55 21.67
N ILE A 101 -2.20 -21.37 22.73
CA ILE A 101 -1.89 -22.80 22.75
C ILE A 101 -3.10 -23.59 22.24
#